data_AF-A0A8J9W021-F1
#
_entry.id   AF-A0A8J9W021-F1
#
_cell.length_a   1.000
_cell.length_b   1.000
_cell.length_c   1.000
_cell.angle_alpha   90.00
_cell.angle_beta   90.00
_cell.angle_gamma   90.00
#
_symmetry.space_group_name_H-M   'P 1'
#
loop_
_entity.id
_entity.type
_entity.pdbx_description
1 polymer ?
#
loop_
_entity_poly.entity_id
_entity_poly.type
_entity_poly.pdbx_seq_one_letter_code
_entity_poly.pdbx_strand_id
1 'polypeptide(L)'
;MRTQQVFWMGAVVFLVVLLLALYGRVKEPELNLPGKRVIFTDTDKPAYATNTNTCPTSMAQKAARSPWFRARFVENMKLFLNKREVFDPETYNMLNGDSSPFGIQGLDIEALKETLQNPNLTYPEPLSEPRQECVTCAVVGTGGNLKLAGKGAEIDSHDYVFRVNVALTGKRYVNDVGNKSSFYGFFPESVVNRINFGRDAKFDVSS
;
A
#
# COMPACT_ATOMS: atom_id res chain seq x y z
N MET A 1 -14.02 9.88 -58.07
CA MET A 1 -14.42 10.64 -56.86
C MET A 1 -14.33 9.83 -55.54
N ARG A 2 -13.36 8.91 -55.37
CA ARG A 2 -13.27 8.07 -54.16
C ARG A 2 -11.97 8.24 -53.35
N THR A 3 -10.96 8.90 -53.91
CA THR A 3 -9.64 9.11 -53.31
C THR A 3 -9.54 10.34 -52.41
N GLN A 4 -10.35 11.39 -52.63
CA GLN A 4 -10.35 12.60 -51.79
C GLN A 4 -10.96 12.37 -50.40
N GLN A 5 -11.94 11.47 -50.28
CA GLN A 5 -12.62 11.14 -49.01
C GLN A 5 -11.67 10.43 -48.01
N VAL A 6 -10.81 9.55 -48.50
CA VAL A 6 -9.84 8.80 -47.66
C VAL A 6 -8.75 9.72 -47.11
N PHE A 7 -8.30 10.70 -47.92
CA PHE A 7 -7.33 11.71 -47.48
C PHE A 7 -7.89 12.61 -46.37
N TRP A 8 -9.16 13.02 -46.49
CA TRP A 8 -9.83 13.85 -45.48
C TRP A 8 -10.02 13.11 -44.15
N MET A 9 -10.44 11.83 -44.19
CA MET A 9 -10.53 11.03 -42.97
C MET A 9 -9.16 10.82 -42.30
N GLY A 10 -8.11 10.59 -43.09
CA GLY A 10 -6.74 10.47 -42.58
C GLY A 10 -6.25 11.74 -41.87
N ALA A 11 -6.52 12.91 -42.44
CA ALA A 11 -6.15 14.19 -41.83
C ALA A 11 -6.89 14.45 -40.52
N VAL A 12 -8.19 14.12 -40.44
CA VAL A 12 -8.99 14.27 -39.22
C VAL A 12 -8.52 13.34 -38.11
N VAL A 13 -8.27 12.07 -38.43
CA VAL A 13 -7.74 11.10 -37.44
C VAL A 13 -6.36 11.54 -36.94
N PHE A 14 -5.49 12.01 -37.84
CA PHE A 14 -4.17 12.50 -37.46
C PHE A 14 -4.26 13.73 -36.56
N LEU A 15 -5.14 14.70 -36.87
CA LEU A 15 -5.40 15.86 -36.02
C LEU A 15 -5.96 15.48 -34.65
N VAL A 16 -6.89 14.53 -34.57
CA VAL A 16 -7.44 14.06 -33.29
C VAL A 16 -6.37 13.35 -32.46
N VAL A 17 -5.54 12.50 -33.06
CA VAL A 17 -4.42 11.83 -32.36
C VAL A 17 -3.37 12.85 -31.92
N LEU A 18 -3.08 13.85 -32.73
CA LEU A 18 -2.12 14.91 -32.40
C LEU A 18 -2.67 15.80 -31.29
N LEU A 19 -3.96 16.14 -31.32
CA LEU A 19 -4.65 16.85 -30.24
C LEU A 19 -4.69 16.01 -28.97
N LEU A 20 -4.97 14.71 -29.03
CA LEU A 20 -4.89 13.82 -27.88
C LEU A 20 -3.46 13.65 -27.37
N ALA A 21 -2.44 13.71 -28.22
CA ALA A 21 -1.03 13.66 -27.79
C ALA A 21 -0.58 14.99 -27.16
N LEU A 22 -1.08 16.12 -27.67
CA LEU A 22 -0.76 17.46 -27.16
C LEU A 22 -1.55 17.82 -25.90
N TYR A 23 -2.81 17.39 -25.80
CA TYR A 23 -3.70 17.66 -24.66
C TYR A 23 -3.81 16.49 -23.67
N GLY A 24 -3.47 15.27 -24.08
CA GLY A 24 -3.53 14.06 -23.23
C GLY A 24 -2.32 13.88 -22.32
N ARG A 25 -1.34 14.79 -22.35
CA ARG A 25 -0.53 15.01 -21.15
C ARG A 25 -1.38 15.74 -20.14
N VAL A 26 -2.25 14.99 -19.46
CA VAL A 26 -2.74 15.38 -18.14
C VAL A 26 -1.48 15.67 -17.34
N LYS A 27 -1.21 16.97 -17.14
CA LYS A 27 -0.17 17.42 -16.24
C LYS A 27 -0.70 17.06 -14.86
N GLU A 28 -0.36 15.86 -14.40
CA GLU A 28 -0.69 15.44 -13.05
C GLU A 28 -0.22 16.53 -12.11
N PRO A 29 -1.04 16.93 -11.12
CA PRO A 29 -0.67 17.99 -10.22
C PRO A 29 0.67 17.65 -9.59
N GLU A 30 1.64 18.56 -9.71
CA GLU A 30 2.75 18.54 -8.77
C GLU A 30 2.10 18.61 -7.39
N LEU A 31 2.32 17.58 -6.59
CA LEU A 31 1.83 17.50 -5.23
C LEU A 31 2.67 18.49 -4.40
N ASN A 32 2.39 19.77 -4.60
CA ASN A 32 2.92 20.87 -3.82
C ASN A 32 2.13 20.84 -2.50
N LEU A 33 2.50 19.92 -1.61
CA LEU A 33 2.03 19.93 -0.23
C LEU A 33 2.78 21.07 0.46
N PRO A 34 2.12 22.18 0.82
CA PRO A 34 2.75 23.23 1.59
C PRO A 34 2.92 22.70 3.02
N GLY A 35 4.09 22.16 3.31
CA GLY A 35 4.44 21.59 4.61
C GLY A 35 5.79 20.88 4.54
N LYS A 36 6.59 21.01 5.61
CA LYS A 36 7.85 20.28 5.74
C LYS A 36 7.51 18.79 5.79
N ARG A 37 7.81 18.06 4.71
CA ARG A 37 7.63 16.59 4.68
C ARG A 37 8.68 15.97 5.61
N VAL A 38 8.28 15.67 6.84
CA VAL A 38 9.11 14.87 7.74
C VAL A 38 8.96 13.41 7.33
N ILE A 39 10.07 12.77 6.95
CA ILE A 39 10.10 11.36 6.58
C ILE A 39 10.95 10.65 7.61
N PHE A 40 10.33 9.74 8.35
CA PHE A 40 11.08 8.84 9.22
C PHE A 40 11.69 7.74 8.38
N THR A 41 13.00 7.60 8.45
CA THR A 41 13.74 6.53 7.78
C THR A 41 14.34 5.59 8.80
N ASP A 42 14.37 4.30 8.49
CA ASP A 42 15.07 3.30 9.29
C ASP A 42 16.56 3.35 8.92
N THR A 43 17.34 4.17 9.63
CA THR A 43 18.78 4.35 9.39
C THR A 43 19.62 3.14 9.77
N ASP A 44 19.06 2.25 10.60
CA ASP A 44 19.73 1.05 11.08
C ASP A 44 19.69 -0.10 10.06
N LYS A 45 18.95 0.05 8.96
CA LYS A 45 18.79 -0.98 7.94
C LYS A 45 19.62 -0.68 6.70
N PRO A 46 20.52 -1.59 6.28
CA PRO A 46 21.25 -1.44 5.04
C PRO A 46 20.28 -1.42 3.85
N ALA A 47 20.68 -0.73 2.79
CA ALA A 47 19.97 -0.73 1.51
C ALA A 47 19.84 -2.16 0.96
N TYR A 48 18.73 -2.44 0.27
CA TYR A 48 18.42 -3.78 -0.20
C TYR A 48 19.43 -4.23 -1.26
N ALA A 49 20.10 -5.36 -1.03
CA ALA A 49 20.94 -5.97 -2.06
C ALA A 49 20.01 -6.61 -3.12
N THR A 50 19.95 -6.02 -4.31
CA THR A 50 19.12 -6.58 -5.40
C THR A 50 19.82 -7.76 -6.06
N ASN A 51 19.34 -8.98 -5.83
CA ASN A 51 19.73 -10.14 -6.64
C ASN A 51 18.82 -10.23 -7.88
N THR A 52 19.36 -9.89 -9.05
CA THR A 52 18.62 -9.85 -10.31
C THR A 52 18.29 -11.22 -10.88
N ASN A 53 18.91 -12.29 -10.37
CA ASN A 53 18.68 -13.66 -10.86
C ASN A 53 17.41 -14.27 -10.28
N THR A 54 17.00 -13.86 -9.08
CA THR A 54 15.79 -14.35 -8.38
C THR A 54 14.63 -13.35 -8.43
N CYS A 55 14.93 -12.05 -8.52
CA CYS A 55 13.94 -10.98 -8.61
C CYS A 55 14.17 -10.14 -9.89
N PRO A 56 13.49 -10.46 -11.01
CA PRO A 56 13.73 -9.79 -12.29
C PRO A 56 13.32 -8.30 -12.29
N THR A 57 12.45 -7.89 -11.35
CA THR A 57 12.10 -6.48 -11.15
C THR A 57 11.88 -6.15 -9.67
N SER A 58 12.38 -5.01 -9.22
CA SER A 58 12.12 -4.46 -7.88
C SER A 58 11.40 -3.12 -7.92
N MET A 59 10.79 -2.72 -6.80
CA MET A 59 10.17 -1.40 -6.67
C MET A 59 11.19 -0.26 -6.81
N ALA A 60 12.41 -0.44 -6.28
CA ALA A 60 13.51 0.51 -6.45
C ALA A 60 13.89 0.68 -7.94
N GLN A 61 13.95 -0.41 -8.71
CA GLN A 61 14.20 -0.35 -10.16
C GLN A 61 13.06 0.35 -10.91
N LYS A 62 11.80 0.09 -10.54
CA LYS A 62 10.63 0.80 -11.11
C LYS A 62 10.65 2.29 -10.77
N ALA A 63 11.05 2.65 -9.55
CA ALA A 63 11.25 4.03 -9.12
C ALA A 63 12.33 4.70 -9.95
N ALA A 64 13.50 4.08 -10.11
CA ALA A 64 14.61 4.63 -10.87
C ALA A 64 14.24 5.00 -12.33
N ARG A 65 13.33 4.23 -12.95
CA ARG A 65 12.88 4.42 -14.35
C ARG A 65 11.85 5.53 -14.54
N SER A 66 11.16 5.97 -13.50
CA SER A 66 10.12 7.00 -13.58
C SER A 66 10.55 8.25 -12.81
N PRO A 67 10.78 9.41 -13.46
CA PRO A 67 11.10 10.65 -12.76
C PRO A 67 10.07 11.03 -11.69
N TRP A 68 8.78 10.82 -11.98
CA TRP A 68 7.68 11.07 -11.05
C TRP A 68 7.76 10.18 -9.81
N PHE A 69 8.03 8.88 -10.01
CA PHE A 69 8.06 7.91 -8.91
C PHE A 69 9.35 8.04 -8.10
N ARG A 70 10.50 8.23 -8.76
CA ARG A 70 11.79 8.49 -8.14
C ARG A 70 11.76 9.66 -7.16
N ALA A 71 11.03 10.73 -7.48
CA ALA A 71 10.88 11.89 -6.59
C ALA A 71 10.00 11.65 -5.34
N ARG A 72 9.30 10.51 -5.27
CA ARG A 72 8.33 10.18 -4.20
C ARG A 72 8.68 8.91 -3.43
N PHE A 73 9.41 8.01 -4.05
CA PHE A 73 9.79 6.72 -3.47
C PHE A 73 10.85 6.92 -2.39
N VAL A 74 10.58 6.39 -1.20
CA VAL A 74 11.52 6.32 -0.08
C VAL A 74 11.68 4.85 0.28
N GLU A 75 12.84 4.30 -0.05
CA GLU A 75 13.09 2.86 0.08
C GLU A 75 13.11 2.40 1.54
N ASN A 76 13.77 3.16 2.41
CA ASN A 76 13.92 2.87 3.83
C ASN A 76 12.91 3.63 4.69
N MET A 77 11.69 3.84 4.19
CA MET A 77 10.61 4.46 4.97
C MET A 77 10.32 3.61 6.21
N LYS A 78 10.28 4.27 7.36
CA LYS A 78 9.92 3.64 8.62
C LYS A 78 8.42 3.35 8.65
N LEU A 79 8.06 2.08 8.83
CA LEU A 79 6.67 1.62 8.76
C LEU A 79 5.97 1.48 10.12
N PHE A 80 6.72 1.13 11.16
CA PHE A 80 6.18 0.85 12.49
C PHE A 80 6.73 1.82 13.52
N LEU A 81 5.82 2.41 14.30
CA LEU A 81 6.17 3.13 15.50
C LEU A 81 6.71 2.14 16.53
N ASN A 82 7.82 2.46 17.18
CA ASN A 82 8.33 1.70 18.30
C ASN A 82 8.70 2.61 19.47
N LYS A 83 9.10 1.98 20.58
CA LYS A 83 9.47 2.69 21.81
C LYS A 83 10.53 3.79 21.59
N ARG A 84 11.55 3.55 20.78
CA ARG A 84 12.68 4.48 20.60
C ARG A 84 12.22 5.88 20.18
N GLU A 85 11.17 5.98 19.39
CA GLU A 85 10.68 7.26 18.87
C GLU A 85 9.81 8.02 19.85
N VAL A 86 8.91 7.35 20.57
CA VAL A 86 8.02 8.04 21.53
C VAL A 86 8.78 8.44 22.81
N PHE A 87 9.87 7.75 23.13
CA PHE A 87 10.73 8.10 24.27
C PHE A 87 11.84 9.11 23.91
N ASP A 88 12.06 9.39 22.62
CA ASP A 88 12.99 10.43 22.18
C ASP A 88 12.32 11.81 22.25
N PRO A 89 12.84 12.78 23.02
CA PRO A 89 12.20 14.08 23.22
C PRO A 89 11.98 14.88 21.93
N GLU A 90 12.90 14.81 20.97
CA GLU A 90 12.79 15.55 19.70
C GLU A 90 11.66 14.97 18.84
N THR A 91 11.67 13.64 18.66
CA THR A 91 10.64 12.93 17.92
C THR A 91 9.27 13.05 18.58
N TYR A 92 9.21 12.97 19.92
CA TYR A 92 7.99 13.20 20.68
C TYR A 92 7.40 14.59 20.42
N ASN A 93 8.22 15.65 20.55
CA ASN A 93 7.75 17.03 20.35
C ASN A 93 7.22 17.24 18.93
N MET A 94 7.87 16.63 17.95
CA MET A 94 7.44 16.68 16.56
C MET A 94 6.11 15.96 16.34
N LEU A 95 5.95 14.74 16.87
CA LEU A 95 4.69 13.98 16.79
C LEU A 95 3.56 14.66 17.56
N ASN A 96 3.86 15.37 18.65
CA ASN A 96 2.86 16.10 19.43
C ASN A 96 2.38 17.40 18.75
N GLY A 97 3.00 17.80 17.63
CA GLY A 97 2.55 18.93 16.83
C GLY A 97 1.28 18.66 16.03
N ASP A 98 0.99 17.39 15.73
CA ASP A 98 -0.13 16.97 14.90
C ASP A 98 -1.09 16.04 15.66
N SER A 99 -2.38 16.11 15.33
CA SER A 99 -3.38 15.18 15.83
C SER A 99 -3.29 13.82 15.13
N SER A 100 -3.88 12.80 15.75
CA SER A 100 -4.13 11.52 15.09
C SER A 100 -4.83 11.72 13.73
N PRO A 101 -4.45 10.99 12.66
CA PRO A 101 -3.50 9.87 12.62
C PRO A 101 -2.04 10.25 12.31
N PHE A 102 -1.73 11.55 12.20
CA PHE A 102 -0.41 12.02 11.76
C PHE A 102 0.54 12.32 12.93
N GLY A 103 -0.01 12.46 14.13
CA GLY A 103 0.74 12.64 15.36
C GLY A 103 0.02 12.08 16.58
N ILE A 104 0.48 12.47 17.76
CA ILE A 104 0.02 11.95 19.06
C ILE A 104 -0.70 13.02 19.89
N GLN A 105 -0.94 14.20 19.33
CA GLN A 105 -1.64 15.27 20.03
C GLN A 105 -3.05 14.81 20.41
N GLY A 106 -3.36 14.91 21.71
CA GLY A 106 -4.66 14.52 22.27
C GLY A 106 -4.83 13.02 22.55
N LEU A 107 -3.78 12.21 22.38
CA LEU A 107 -3.79 10.82 22.80
C LEU A 107 -3.38 10.66 24.27
N ASP A 108 -3.79 9.55 24.88
CA ASP A 108 -3.25 9.13 26.17
C ASP A 108 -1.80 8.64 26.00
N ILE A 109 -0.87 9.51 26.34
CA ILE A 109 0.57 9.27 26.16
C ILE A 109 1.07 8.15 27.06
N GLU A 110 0.53 8.00 28.26
CA GLU A 110 0.97 6.94 29.18
C GLU A 110 0.48 5.58 28.69
N ALA A 111 -0.78 5.48 28.23
CA ALA A 111 -1.29 4.27 27.60
C ALA A 111 -0.50 3.91 26.31
N LEU A 112 -0.11 4.91 25.52
CA LEU A 112 0.73 4.69 24.33
C LEU A 112 2.11 4.12 24.71
N LYS A 113 2.77 4.70 25.72
CA LYS A 113 4.07 4.22 26.22
C LYS A 113 3.97 2.79 26.76
N GLU A 114 2.95 2.50 27.55
CA GLU A 114 2.69 1.15 28.08
C GLU A 114 2.50 0.14 26.94
N THR A 115 1.69 0.50 25.94
CA THR A 115 1.46 -0.34 24.75
C THR A 115 2.75 -0.64 24.00
N LEU A 116 3.61 0.37 23.79
CA LEU A 116 4.88 0.21 23.09
C LEU A 116 5.95 -0.53 23.91
N GLN A 117 5.79 -0.61 25.23
CA GLN A 117 6.66 -1.38 26.12
C GLN A 117 6.18 -2.82 26.33
N ASN A 118 4.96 -3.16 25.88
CA ASN A 118 4.40 -4.49 26.05
C ASN A 118 5.31 -5.56 25.40
N PRO A 119 5.78 -6.58 26.15
CA PRO A 119 6.66 -7.61 25.61
C PRO A 119 6.00 -8.50 24.54
N ASN A 120 4.66 -8.53 24.51
CA ASN A 120 3.90 -9.26 23.48
C ASN A 120 3.73 -8.45 22.18
N LEU A 121 4.16 -7.19 22.15
CA LEU A 121 4.17 -6.41 20.92
C LEU A 121 5.28 -6.92 20.02
N THR A 122 4.91 -7.73 19.04
CA THR A 122 5.83 -8.26 18.05
C THR A 122 5.86 -7.36 16.81
N TYR A 123 7.07 -7.10 16.32
CA TYR A 123 7.25 -6.50 15.01
C TYR A 123 7.30 -7.61 13.96
N PRO A 124 6.74 -7.38 12.77
CA PRO A 124 6.54 -8.48 11.83
C PRO A 124 7.82 -8.98 11.18
N GLU A 125 7.81 -10.29 10.91
CA GLU A 125 8.95 -11.06 10.39
C GLU A 125 9.60 -10.62 9.06
N PRO A 126 8.95 -9.93 8.09
CA PRO A 126 9.64 -9.50 6.87
C PRO A 126 10.76 -8.49 7.14
N LEU A 127 10.82 -7.94 8.35
CA LEU A 127 11.89 -7.08 8.81
C LEU A 127 12.99 -7.84 9.57
N SER A 128 12.78 -9.11 9.90
CA SER A 128 13.73 -10.02 10.56
C SER A 128 14.90 -10.38 9.65
N GLU A 129 16.05 -10.65 10.26
CA GLU A 129 17.26 -11.13 9.57
C GLU A 129 17.37 -12.66 9.68
N PRO A 130 17.82 -13.38 8.63
CA PRO A 130 18.18 -12.86 7.31
C PRO A 130 16.94 -12.61 6.44
N ARG A 131 16.88 -11.46 5.78
CA ARG A 131 15.78 -11.18 4.84
C ARG A 131 15.87 -12.05 3.59
N GLN A 132 14.70 -12.43 3.07
CA GLN A 132 14.59 -13.10 1.78
C GLN A 132 15.10 -12.20 0.64
N GLU A 133 15.81 -12.77 -0.33
CA GLU A 133 16.41 -11.98 -1.43
C GLU A 133 15.38 -11.44 -2.44
N CYS A 134 14.24 -12.11 -2.58
CA CYS A 134 13.13 -11.66 -3.41
C CYS A 134 11.84 -11.91 -2.64
N VAL A 135 11.05 -10.85 -2.47
CA VAL A 135 9.78 -10.88 -1.75
C VAL A 135 8.69 -10.39 -2.68
N THR A 136 7.65 -11.21 -2.83
CA THR A 136 6.44 -10.89 -3.57
C THR A 136 5.28 -10.65 -2.61
N CYS A 137 4.50 -9.60 -2.86
CA CYS A 137 3.40 -9.19 -2.00
C CYS A 137 2.11 -9.03 -2.80
N ALA A 138 1.01 -9.59 -2.29
CA ALA A 138 -0.34 -9.27 -2.76
C ALA A 138 -1.01 -8.31 -1.77
N VAL A 139 -1.57 -7.20 -2.26
CA VAL A 139 -2.37 -6.27 -1.46
C VAL A 139 -3.83 -6.39 -1.90
N VAL A 140 -4.68 -6.90 -1.02
CA VAL A 140 -6.07 -7.23 -1.31
C VAL A 140 -7.00 -6.26 -0.58
N GLY A 141 -7.61 -5.34 -1.34
CA GLY A 141 -8.66 -4.46 -0.86
C GLY A 141 -10.03 -5.16 -0.78
N THR A 142 -11.04 -4.42 -0.34
CA THR A 142 -12.43 -4.93 -0.19
C THR A 142 -13.33 -4.54 -1.38
N GLY A 143 -12.73 -4.26 -2.54
CA GLY A 143 -13.46 -3.86 -3.75
C GLY A 143 -14.26 -5.01 -4.38
N GLY A 144 -15.45 -4.70 -4.89
CA GLY A 144 -16.34 -5.70 -5.51
C GLY A 144 -15.86 -6.26 -6.85
N ASN A 145 -14.80 -5.68 -7.45
CA ASN A 145 -14.21 -6.13 -8.71
C ASN A 145 -13.54 -7.51 -8.63
N LEU A 146 -13.27 -8.01 -7.42
CA LEU A 146 -12.73 -9.35 -7.20
C LEU A 146 -13.80 -10.44 -7.27
N LYS A 147 -15.10 -10.09 -7.20
CA LYS A 147 -16.19 -11.07 -7.25
C LYS A 147 -16.17 -11.81 -8.60
N LEU A 148 -16.13 -13.14 -8.56
CA LEU A 148 -16.00 -14.03 -9.72
C LEU A 148 -14.71 -13.81 -10.55
N ALA A 149 -13.69 -13.17 -9.98
CA ALA A 149 -12.42 -12.94 -10.67
C ALA A 149 -11.52 -14.20 -10.70
N GLY A 150 -11.76 -15.18 -9.82
CA GLY A 150 -10.97 -16.42 -9.77
C GLY A 150 -9.49 -16.21 -9.42
N LYS A 151 -9.15 -15.10 -8.74
CA LYS A 151 -7.77 -14.68 -8.45
C LYS A 151 -7.20 -15.28 -7.17
N GLY A 152 -7.95 -16.11 -6.45
CA GLY A 152 -7.54 -16.57 -5.12
C GLY A 152 -6.23 -17.34 -5.10
N ALA A 153 -6.01 -18.25 -6.05
CA ALA A 153 -4.76 -19.01 -6.15
C ALA A 153 -3.55 -18.13 -6.51
N GLU A 154 -3.75 -17.12 -7.37
CA GLU A 154 -2.70 -16.13 -7.72
C GLU A 154 -2.37 -15.24 -6.52
N ILE A 155 -3.36 -14.84 -5.73
CA ILE A 155 -3.14 -14.06 -4.50
C ILE A 155 -2.34 -14.89 -3.50
N ASP A 156 -2.75 -16.13 -3.25
CA ASP A 156 -2.15 -16.98 -2.22
C ASP A 156 -0.73 -17.47 -2.58
N SER A 157 -0.32 -17.37 -3.85
CA SER A 157 1.04 -17.73 -4.29
C SER A 157 2.12 -16.70 -3.92
N HIS A 158 1.74 -15.49 -3.51
CA HIS A 158 2.69 -14.46 -3.09
C HIS A 158 3.28 -14.78 -1.71
N ASP A 159 4.50 -14.35 -1.43
CA ASP A 159 5.17 -14.60 -0.14
C ASP A 159 4.37 -14.02 1.04
N TYR A 160 3.90 -12.77 0.89
CA TYR A 160 3.06 -12.11 1.87
C TYR A 160 1.75 -11.59 1.27
N VAL A 161 0.65 -11.73 2.03
CA VAL A 161 -0.66 -11.21 1.64
C VAL A 161 -1.14 -10.18 2.67
N PHE A 162 -1.37 -8.96 2.21
CA PHE A 162 -1.90 -7.84 2.99
C PHE A 162 -3.39 -7.70 2.73
N ARG A 163 -4.18 -7.65 3.82
CA ARG A 163 -5.62 -7.39 3.78
C ARG A 163 -5.95 -6.22 4.69
N VAL A 164 -7.05 -5.53 4.40
CA VAL A 164 -7.51 -4.37 5.17
C VAL A 164 -9.01 -4.40 5.44
N ASN A 165 -9.44 -3.66 6.47
CA ASN A 165 -10.85 -3.37 6.77
C ASN A 165 -11.73 -4.62 6.96
N VAL A 166 -12.71 -4.85 6.06
CA VAL A 166 -13.64 -5.99 6.08
C VAL A 166 -13.33 -6.94 4.93
N ALA A 167 -12.20 -7.64 5.02
CA ALA A 167 -11.82 -8.66 4.04
C ALA A 167 -12.45 -10.02 4.39
N LEU A 168 -13.38 -10.49 3.54
CA LEU A 168 -14.05 -11.77 3.67
C LEU A 168 -13.32 -12.84 2.85
N THR A 169 -12.83 -13.92 3.48
CA THR A 169 -12.05 -14.99 2.84
C THR A 169 -12.68 -16.38 2.99
N GLY A 170 -13.94 -16.45 3.43
CA GLY A 170 -14.64 -17.73 3.64
C GLY A 170 -14.84 -18.54 2.35
N LYS A 171 -15.37 -19.76 2.48
CA LYS A 171 -15.57 -20.71 1.36
C LYS A 171 -16.20 -20.09 0.11
N ARG A 172 -17.15 -19.18 0.31
CA ARG A 172 -17.82 -18.45 -0.78
C ARG A 172 -16.90 -17.57 -1.62
N TYR A 173 -15.83 -17.03 -1.03
CA TYR A 173 -14.96 -16.03 -1.65
C TYR A 173 -13.54 -16.54 -1.91
N VAL A 174 -13.15 -17.69 -1.35
CA VAL A 174 -11.76 -18.19 -1.42
C VAL A 174 -11.24 -18.33 -2.86
N ASN A 175 -12.10 -18.74 -3.80
CA ASN A 175 -11.74 -18.84 -5.22
C ASN A 175 -11.36 -17.48 -5.83
N ASP A 176 -11.95 -16.40 -5.33
CA ASP A 176 -11.79 -15.05 -5.85
C ASP A 176 -10.66 -14.29 -5.15
N VAL A 177 -10.57 -14.43 -3.83
CA VAL A 177 -9.71 -13.58 -2.99
C VAL A 177 -8.64 -14.33 -2.21
N GLY A 178 -8.62 -15.67 -2.27
CA GLY A 178 -7.67 -16.51 -1.54
C GLY A 178 -7.97 -16.60 -0.05
N ASN A 179 -7.22 -17.44 0.66
CA ASN A 179 -7.33 -17.60 2.12
C ASN A 179 -6.07 -17.16 2.87
N LYS A 180 -4.93 -16.99 2.19
CA LYS A 180 -3.69 -16.55 2.83
C LYS A 180 -3.84 -15.11 3.33
N SER A 181 -3.38 -14.87 4.56
CA SER A 181 -3.29 -13.55 5.17
C SER A 181 -2.05 -13.50 6.05
N SER A 182 -1.08 -12.66 5.69
CA SER A 182 0.13 -12.43 6.47
C SER A 182 -0.02 -11.16 7.31
N PHE A 183 -0.69 -10.15 6.76
CA PHE A 183 -0.91 -8.85 7.39
C PHE A 183 -2.37 -8.45 7.32
N TYR A 184 -2.88 -7.93 8.43
CA TYR A 184 -4.24 -7.41 8.50
C TYR A 184 -4.24 -6.00 9.09
N GLY A 185 -4.44 -5.00 8.23
CA GLY A 185 -4.51 -3.59 8.63
C GLY A 185 -5.93 -3.15 8.96
N PHE A 186 -6.14 -2.57 10.13
CA PHE A 186 -7.44 -2.05 10.55
C PHE A 186 -7.29 -0.88 11.51
N PHE A 187 -8.33 -0.06 11.60
CA PHE A 187 -8.58 0.83 12.72
C PHE A 187 -9.76 0.27 13.55
N PRO A 188 -9.84 0.54 14.87
CA PRO A 188 -10.82 -0.10 15.76
C PRO A 188 -12.27 -0.07 15.24
N GLU A 189 -12.69 1.06 14.69
CA GLU A 189 -14.03 1.27 14.15
C GLU A 189 -14.34 0.37 12.95
N SER A 190 -13.33 0.01 12.15
CA SER A 190 -13.49 -0.93 11.03
C SER A 190 -13.69 -2.39 11.47
N VAL A 191 -13.13 -2.78 12.62
CA VAL A 191 -13.28 -4.14 13.16
C VAL A 191 -14.68 -4.37 13.68
N VAL A 192 -15.28 -3.37 14.33
CA VAL A 192 -16.69 -3.43 14.75
C VAL A 192 -17.59 -3.70 13.54
N ASN A 193 -17.34 -3.02 12.43
CA ASN A 193 -18.06 -3.28 11.18
C ASN A 193 -17.84 -4.71 10.70
N ARG A 194 -16.61 -5.23 10.71
CA ARG A 194 -16.33 -6.63 10.34
C ARG A 194 -17.09 -7.64 11.18
N ILE A 195 -17.15 -7.44 12.50
CA ILE A 195 -17.89 -8.32 13.43
C ILE A 195 -19.40 -8.25 13.12
N ASN A 196 -19.92 -7.08 12.80
CA ASN A 196 -21.33 -6.92 12.41
C ASN A 196 -21.63 -7.61 11.08
N PHE A 197 -20.78 -7.47 10.07
CA PHE A 197 -20.92 -8.16 8.79
C PHE A 197 -20.80 -9.69 8.95
N GLY A 198 -19.87 -10.18 9.77
CA GLY A 198 -19.72 -11.61 10.03
C GLY A 198 -20.93 -12.26 10.73
N ARG A 199 -21.79 -11.46 11.37
CA ARG A 199 -23.04 -11.91 12.01
C ARG A 199 -24.26 -11.84 11.09
N ASP A 200 -24.15 -11.18 9.95
CA ASP A 200 -25.22 -11.14 8.94
C ASP A 200 -25.19 -12.44 8.13
N ALA A 201 -26.30 -13.18 8.14
CA ALA A 201 -26.47 -14.44 7.39
C ALA A 201 -26.14 -14.30 5.89
N LYS A 202 -26.25 -13.09 5.33
CA LYS A 202 -25.87 -12.79 3.94
C LYS A 202 -24.37 -12.91 3.66
N PHE A 203 -23.55 -12.69 4.69
CA PHE A 203 -22.08 -12.68 4.64
C PHE A 203 -21.45 -13.78 5.51
N ASP A 204 -22.27 -14.71 6.00
CA ASP A 204 -21.80 -15.87 6.73
C ASP A 204 -20.77 -16.63 5.89
N VAL A 205 -19.58 -16.80 6.47
CA VAL A 205 -18.42 -17.45 5.87
C VAL A 205 -18.34 -18.93 6.24
N SER A 206 -19.29 -19.44 7.05
CA SER A 206 -19.34 -20.83 7.54
C SER A 206 -19.96 -21.84 6.57
N SER A 207 -20.75 -21.39 5.59
CA SER A 207 -21.39 -22.23 4.56
C SER A 207 -20.48 -22.54 3.38
#